data_AF-A0A368FAD8-F1
#
_entry.id   AF-A0A368FAD8-F1
#
_cell.length_a   1.000
_cell.length_b   1.000
_cell.length_c   1.000
_cell.angle_alpha   90.00
_cell.angle_beta   90.00
_cell.angle_gamma   90.00
#
_symmetry.space_group_name_H-M   'P 1'
#
loop_
_entity.id
_entity.type
_entity.pdbx_description
1 polymer ?
#
loop_
_entity_poly.entity_id
_entity_poly.type
_entity_poly.pdbx_seq_one_letter_code
_entity_poly.pdbx_strand_id
1 'polypeptide(L)'
;MDELVKEKKMYNDEFCKTKALLTGDQWYVTQAYRALNQALGRCLRHRNDWGALVLVDERLVEQATTSGSKVVSSARVSTWIRDQLVVYRQFQNFEASLSDFVRRMQLKDEEKKFDVSDNL
;
A
#
# COMPACT_ATOMS: atom_id res chain seq x y z
N MET A 1 -11.69 -14.05 -11.88
CA MET A 1 -11.55 -14.43 -10.46
C MET A 1 -11.20 -15.90 -10.41
N ASP A 2 -10.07 -16.22 -9.79
CA ASP A 2 -9.57 -17.59 -9.57
C ASP A 2 -10.63 -18.47 -8.87
N GLU A 3 -10.75 -19.73 -9.30
CA GLU A 3 -11.73 -20.69 -8.78
C GLU A 3 -11.52 -20.96 -7.28
N LEU A 4 -10.28 -21.11 -6.83
CA LEU A 4 -9.95 -21.32 -5.42
C LEU A 4 -10.33 -20.12 -4.56
N VAL A 5 -10.19 -18.91 -5.11
CA VAL A 5 -10.59 -17.68 -4.42
C VAL A 5 -12.12 -17.62 -4.28
N LYS A 6 -12.88 -18.02 -5.31
CA LYS A 6 -14.34 -18.08 -5.24
C LYS A 6 -14.82 -19.07 -4.19
N GLU A 7 -14.30 -20.30 -4.22
CA GLU A 7 -14.65 -21.32 -3.24
C GLU A 7 -14.32 -20.88 -1.81
N LYS A 8 -13.14 -20.27 -1.62
CA LYS A 8 -12.75 -19.76 -0.31
C LYS A 8 -13.68 -18.66 0.19
N LYS A 9 -14.11 -17.76 -0.70
CA LYS A 9 -15.08 -16.71 -0.36
C LYS A 9 -16.42 -17.33 0.06
N MET A 10 -16.96 -18.26 -0.74
CA MET A 10 -18.22 -18.96 -0.43
C MET A 10 -18.17 -19.68 0.92
N TYR A 11 -17.11 -20.44 1.17
CA TYR A 11 -16.90 -21.10 2.46
C TYR A 11 -16.86 -20.09 3.61
N ASN A 12 -16.12 -19.00 3.45
CA ASN A 12 -16.06 -17.98 4.49
C ASN A 12 -17.43 -17.32 4.74
N ASP A 13 -18.22 -17.07 3.70
CA ASP A 13 -19.57 -16.50 3.83
C ASP A 13 -20.52 -17.47 4.54
N GLU A 14 -20.45 -18.76 4.24
CA GLU A 14 -21.25 -19.81 4.87
C GLU A 14 -20.92 -19.96 6.37
N PHE A 15 -19.64 -19.89 6.73
CA PHE A 15 -19.17 -20.18 8.09
C PHE A 15 -18.75 -18.94 8.90
N CYS A 16 -18.93 -17.72 8.39
CA CYS A 16 -18.51 -16.49 9.09
C CYS A 16 -19.09 -16.37 10.50
N LYS A 17 -20.37 -16.71 10.67
CA LYS A 17 -21.08 -16.63 11.96
C LYS A 17 -20.78 -17.80 12.89
N THR A 18 -20.62 -19.00 12.34
CA THR A 18 -20.51 -20.24 13.12
C THR A 18 -19.08 -20.57 13.52
N LYS A 19 -18.09 -20.15 12.72
CA LYS A 19 -16.65 -20.40 12.96
C LYS A 19 -15.86 -19.12 13.24
N ALA A 20 -16.54 -18.00 13.51
CA ALA A 20 -15.94 -16.68 13.72
C ALA A 20 -14.94 -16.29 12.63
N LEU A 21 -15.27 -16.60 11.37
CA LEU A 21 -14.46 -16.25 10.21
C LEU A 21 -14.83 -14.85 9.69
N LEU A 22 -13.88 -14.21 9.03
CA LEU A 22 -14.17 -13.06 8.17
C LEU A 22 -15.08 -13.52 7.02
N THR A 23 -16.03 -12.68 6.60
CA THR A 23 -16.77 -12.92 5.35
C THR A 23 -15.80 -12.99 4.16
N GLY A 24 -16.25 -13.56 3.05
CA GLY A 24 -15.44 -13.73 1.85
C GLY A 24 -14.84 -12.42 1.36
N ASP A 25 -15.63 -11.34 1.35
CA ASP A 25 -15.15 -10.01 0.96
C ASP A 25 -14.11 -9.45 1.93
N GLN A 26 -14.37 -9.54 3.23
CA GLN A 26 -13.43 -9.06 4.25
C GLN A 26 -12.10 -9.82 4.20
N TRP A 27 -12.16 -11.15 3.97
CA TRP A 27 -10.98 -11.98 3.78
C TRP A 27 -10.21 -11.60 2.51
N TYR A 28 -10.91 -11.43 1.39
CA TYR A 28 -10.28 -11.10 0.11
C TYR A 28 -9.55 -9.74 0.16
N VAL A 29 -10.21 -8.73 0.74
CA VAL A 29 -9.60 -7.43 0.98
C VAL A 29 -8.40 -7.56 1.95
N THR A 30 -8.51 -8.38 3.00
CA THR A 30 -7.38 -8.65 3.91
C THR A 30 -6.18 -9.25 3.18
N GLN A 31 -6.38 -10.15 2.21
CA GLN A 31 -5.28 -10.69 1.42
C GLN A 31 -4.58 -9.60 0.59
N ALA A 32 -5.34 -8.71 -0.04
CA ALA A 32 -4.77 -7.60 -0.82
C ALA A 32 -3.88 -6.70 0.07
N TYR A 33 -4.32 -6.37 1.29
CA TYR A 33 -3.50 -5.57 2.20
C TYR A 33 -2.31 -6.31 2.79
N ARG A 34 -2.38 -7.62 2.97
CA ARG A 34 -1.21 -8.41 3.35
C ARG A 34 -0.14 -8.33 2.27
N ALA A 35 -0.51 -8.44 1.00
CA ALA A 35 0.42 -8.27 -0.12
C ALA A 35 1.01 -6.85 -0.15
N LEU A 36 0.17 -5.82 0.02
CA LEU A 36 0.60 -4.42 0.12
C LEU A 36 1.65 -4.22 1.23
N ASN A 37 1.31 -4.66 2.44
CA ASN A 37 2.17 -4.50 3.61
C ASN A 37 3.45 -5.33 3.50
N GLN A 38 3.39 -6.50 2.86
CA GLN A 38 4.58 -7.27 2.54
C GLN A 38 5.51 -6.50 1.61
N ALA A 39 5.00 -5.91 0.53
CA ALA A 39 5.80 -5.09 -0.39
C ALA A 39 6.41 -3.88 0.33
N LEU A 40 5.62 -3.16 1.15
CA LEU A 40 6.11 -2.05 1.96
C LEU A 40 7.24 -2.45 2.90
N GLY A 41 7.09 -3.58 3.59
CA GLY A 41 8.13 -4.12 4.48
C GLY A 41 9.40 -4.56 3.76
N ARG A 42 9.35 -4.78 2.44
CA ARG A 42 10.55 -4.99 1.62
C ARG A 42 11.22 -3.67 1.23
N CYS A 43 10.45 -2.61 0.99
CA CYS A 43 10.96 -1.30 0.57
C CYS A 43 11.49 -0.44 1.73
N LEU A 44 10.90 -0.55 2.92
CA LEU A 44 11.23 0.27 4.09
C LEU A 44 11.72 -0.64 5.21
N ARG A 45 12.97 -1.10 5.12
CA ARG A 45 13.54 -2.06 6.06
C ARG A 45 14.37 -1.37 7.16
N HIS A 46 15.02 -0.27 6.83
CA HIS A 46 15.89 0.49 7.72
C HIS A 46 15.50 1.98 7.76
N ARG A 47 15.96 2.69 8.80
CA ARG A 47 15.61 4.11 9.05
C ARG A 47 15.92 5.05 7.87
N ASN A 48 16.90 4.68 7.04
CA ASN A 48 17.36 5.48 5.92
C ASN A 48 16.88 4.94 4.56
N ASP A 49 16.16 3.81 4.55
CA ASP A 49 15.64 3.26 3.30
C ASP A 49 14.52 4.15 2.79
N TRP A 50 14.49 4.26 1.47
CA TRP A 50 13.42 4.92 0.75
C TRP A 50 12.98 4.02 -0.40
N GLY A 51 11.72 4.16 -0.78
CA GLY A 51 11.16 3.38 -1.87
C GLY A 51 9.88 4.02 -2.38
N ALA A 52 9.54 3.68 -3.62
CA ALA A 52 8.27 4.03 -4.22
C ALA A 52 7.40 2.77 -4.32
N LEU A 53 6.16 2.85 -3.84
CA LEU A 53 5.16 1.82 -4.04
C LEU A 53 4.11 2.34 -5.01
N VAL A 54 4.01 1.69 -6.17
CA VAL A 54 3.08 2.06 -7.23
C VAL A 54 1.87 1.14 -7.18
N LEU A 55 0.69 1.70 -6.96
CA LEU A 55 -0.56 0.96 -6.87
C LEU A 55 -1.42 1.27 -8.09
N VAL A 56 -1.67 0.26 -8.92
CA VAL A 56 -2.44 0.40 -10.17
C VAL A 56 -3.81 -0.25 -9.96
N ASP A 57 -4.70 0.44 -9.24
CA ASP A 57 -6.04 -0.05 -8.92
C ASP A 57 -7.01 1.12 -8.68
N GLU A 58 -8.05 1.23 -9.50
CA GLU A 58 -9.05 2.31 -9.41
C GLU A 58 -9.80 2.32 -8.07
N ARG A 59 -9.95 1.15 -7.42
CA ARG A 59 -10.68 1.01 -6.15
C ARG A 59 -9.96 1.74 -5.01
N LEU A 60 -8.66 1.99 -5.15
CA LEU A 60 -7.88 2.71 -4.16
C LEU A 60 -8.07 4.22 -4.25
N VAL A 61 -8.55 4.73 -5.39
CA VAL A 61 -8.83 6.17 -5.57
C VAL A 61 -9.89 6.62 -4.57
N GLU A 62 -10.98 5.87 -4.46
CA GLU A 62 -12.06 6.16 -3.50
C GLU A 62 -11.56 6.13 -2.04
N GLN A 63 -10.61 5.24 -1.72
CA GLN A 63 -10.04 5.13 -0.39
C GLN A 63 -9.10 6.29 -0.05
N ALA A 64 -8.38 6.83 -1.04
CA ALA A 64 -7.47 7.95 -0.88
C ALA A 64 -8.20 9.30 -0.76
N THR A 65 -9.35 9.46 -1.44
CA THR A 65 -10.10 10.72 -1.45
C THR A 65 -11.09 10.86 -0.29
N THR A 66 -11.47 9.75 0.33
CA THR A 66 -12.59 9.70 1.27
C THR A 66 -12.11 9.75 2.72
N SER A 67 -11.66 10.93 3.14
CA SER A 67 -11.47 11.26 4.55
C SER A 67 -12.84 11.47 5.23
N GLY A 68 -13.57 10.38 5.51
CA GLY A 68 -14.74 10.43 6.40
C GLY A 68 -16.00 9.68 5.98
N SER A 69 -16.09 9.05 4.81
CA SER A 69 -17.31 8.32 4.44
C SER A 69 -17.39 6.93 5.06
N LYS A 70 -18.60 6.62 5.51
CA LYS A 70 -19.08 5.43 6.20
C LYS A 70 -19.18 4.23 5.24
N VAL A 71 -18.18 3.99 4.40
CA VAL A 71 -18.12 2.79 3.54
C VAL A 71 -17.50 1.65 4.32
N VAL A 72 -18.15 0.50 4.22
CA VAL A 72 -18.11 -0.66 5.11
C VAL A 72 -16.69 -1.07 5.51
N SER A 73 -16.53 -1.09 6.83
CA SER A 73 -15.38 -1.53 7.60
C SER A 73 -15.06 -3.01 7.41
N SER A 74 -13.84 -3.30 6.96
CA SER A 74 -13.11 -4.48 7.45
C SER A 74 -11.62 -4.46 7.18
N ALA A 75 -11.14 -3.68 6.22
CA ALA A 75 -9.71 -3.49 6.07
C ALA A 75 -9.45 -2.12 5.43
N ARG A 76 -8.67 -1.31 6.14
CA ARG A 76 -8.22 0.00 5.70
C ARG A 76 -6.71 -0.09 5.60
N VAL A 77 -6.15 0.54 4.57
CA VAL A 77 -4.76 0.98 4.59
C VAL A 77 -4.51 1.70 5.92
N SER A 78 -3.39 1.41 6.60
CA SER A 78 -3.07 2.08 7.87
C SER A 78 -3.08 3.60 7.68
N THR A 79 -3.47 4.36 8.71
CA THR A 79 -3.56 5.83 8.61
C THR A 79 -2.28 6.46 8.07
N TRP A 80 -1.12 6.00 8.53
CA TRP A 80 0.16 6.52 8.07
C TRP A 80 0.44 6.28 6.58
N ILE A 81 -0.05 5.20 5.96
CA ILE A 81 0.10 4.98 4.52
C ILE A 81 -0.91 5.84 3.75
N ARG A 82 -2.12 6.05 4.30
CA ARG A 82 -3.14 6.91 3.68
C ARG A 82 -2.66 8.35 3.52
N ASP A 83 -1.93 8.86 4.50
CA ASP A 83 -1.36 10.21 4.44
C ASP A 83 -0.25 10.35 3.38
N GLN A 84 0.31 9.24 2.90
CA GLN A 84 1.36 9.20 1.87
C GLN A 84 0.82 8.78 0.48
N LEU A 85 -0.46 8.45 0.38
CA LEU A 85 -1.09 8.03 -0.88
C LEU A 85 -1.35 9.24 -1.77
N VAL A 86 -0.78 9.21 -2.98
CA VAL A 86 -1.00 10.24 -4.00
C VAL A 86 -1.66 9.58 -5.21
N VAL A 87 -2.75 10.16 -5.69
CA VAL A 87 -3.50 9.65 -6.84
C VAL A 87 -3.08 10.41 -8.10
N TYR A 88 -2.60 9.66 -9.10
CA TYR A 88 -2.30 10.19 -10.42
C TYR A 88 -3.30 9.67 -11.45
N ARG A 89 -4.02 10.57 -12.12
CA ARG A 89 -4.95 10.22 -13.21
C ARG A 89 -4.30 10.19 -14.59
N GLN A 90 -3.11 10.79 -14.71
CA GLN A 90 -2.34 10.89 -15.95
C GLN A 90 -0.96 10.31 -15.72
N PHE A 91 -0.52 9.45 -16.65
CA PHE A 91 0.76 8.76 -16.55
C PHE A 91 1.93 9.75 -16.52
N GLN A 92 1.86 10.84 -17.29
CA GLN A 92 2.91 11.85 -17.37
C GLN A 92 3.17 12.52 -16.02
N ASN A 93 2.12 12.80 -15.25
CA ASN A 93 2.26 13.42 -13.92
C ASN A 93 2.86 12.43 -12.91
N PHE A 94 2.47 11.16 -13.01
CA PHE A 94 3.06 10.08 -12.21
C PHE A 94 4.55 9.92 -12.53
N GLU A 95 4.91 9.84 -13.82
CA GLU A 95 6.28 9.69 -14.29
C GLU A 95 7.17 10.83 -13.81
N ALA A 96 6.74 12.08 -14.04
CA ALA A 96 7.46 13.26 -13.58
C ALA A 96 7.67 13.26 -12.05
N SER A 97 6.60 12.98 -11.28
CA SER A 97 6.72 12.93 -9.82
C SER A 97 7.62 11.79 -9.33
N LEU A 98 7.63 10.64 -10.01
CA LEU A 98 8.47 9.51 -9.63
C LEU A 98 9.94 9.82 -9.92
N SER A 99 10.25 10.37 -11.10
CA SER A 99 11.60 10.80 -11.46
C SER A 99 12.14 11.84 -10.48
N ASP A 100 11.33 12.83 -10.10
CA ASP A 100 11.72 13.83 -9.10
C ASP A 100 11.90 13.25 -7.70
N PHE A 101 11.06 12.29 -7.29
CA PHE A 101 11.24 11.57 -6.04
C PHE A 101 12.57 10.82 -6.02
N VAL A 102 12.85 10.00 -7.04
CA VAL A 102 14.09 9.21 -7.15
C VAL A 102 15.32 10.13 -7.11
N ARG A 103 15.32 11.21 -7.90
CA ARG A 103 16.41 12.18 -7.93
C ARG A 103 16.68 12.79 -6.55
N ARG A 104 15.63 13.25 -5.85
CA ARG A 104 15.78 13.84 -4.50
C ARG A 104 16.33 12.85 -3.48
N MET A 105 15.93 11.59 -3.58
CA MET A 105 16.40 10.58 -2.63
C MET A 105 17.83 10.14 -2.91
N GLN A 106 18.24 10.06 -4.18
CA GLN A 106 19.64 9.80 -4.55
C GLN A 106 20.58 10.90 -4.03
N LEU A 107 20.20 12.18 -4.15
CA LEU A 107 20.99 13.29 -3.60
C LEU A 107 21.15 13.19 -2.07
N LYS A 108 20.09 12.81 -1.35
CA LYS A 108 20.17 12.59 0.12
C LYS A 108 21.10 11.45 0.50
N ASP A 109 21.19 10.41 -0.33
CA ASP A 109 22.12 9.30 -0.09
C ASP A 109 23.57 9.71 -0.35
N GLU A 110 23.81 10.63 -1.29
CA GLU A 110 25.13 11.22 -1.55
C GLU A 110 25.58 12.14 -0.42
N GLU A 111 24.72 13.05 0.04
CA GLU A 111 25.01 13.98 1.16
C GLU A 111 25.43 13.20 2.43
N LYS A 112 24.71 12.11 2.75
CA LYS A 112 25.05 11.27 3.90
C LYS A 112 26.39 10.57 3.78
N LYS A 113 26.84 10.23 2.56
CA LYS A 113 28.16 9.61 2.37
C LYS A 113 29.28 10.60 2.68
N PHE A 114 29.11 11.87 2.30
CA PHE A 114 30.05 12.95 2.61
C PHE A 114 30.14 13.23 4.11
N ASP A 115 28.99 13.33 4.79
CA ASP A 115 28.97 13.53 6.25
C ASP A 115 29.68 12.40 7.03
N VAL A 116 29.64 11.16 6.54
CA VAL A 116 30.34 10.04 7.18
C VAL A 116 31.84 10.07 6.89
N SER A 117 32.26 10.51 5.71
CA SER A 117 33.69 10.58 5.36
C SER A 117 34.42 11.73 6.05
N ASP A 118 33.74 12.84 6.37
CA ASP A 118 34.35 14.01 7.03
C ASP A 118 34.47 13.85 8.55
N ASN A 119 33.81 12.84 9.14
CA ASN A 119 33.82 12.55 10.58
C ASN A 119 34.75 11.38 10.97
N LEU A 120 35.58 10.90 10.04
CA LEU A 120 36.57 9.83 10.23
C LEU A 120 37.99 10.38 10.03
#